data_AF-A0A7Y5WTJ7-F1
#
_entry.id   AF-A0A7Y5WTJ7-F1
#
_cell.length_a   1.000
_cell.length_b   1.000
_cell.length_c   1.000
_cell.angle_alpha   90.00
_cell.angle_beta   90.00
_cell.angle_gamma   90.00
#
_symmetry.space_group_name_H-M   'P 1'
#
loop_
_entity.id
_entity.type
_entity.pdbx_description
1 polymer ?
#
loop_
_entity_poly.entity_id
_entity_poly.type
_entity_poly.pdbx_seq_one_letter_code
_entity_poly.pdbx_strand_id
1 'polypeptide(L)'
;MRHRRFTHHFRRRSPTTRIVAAAIACGLPRLLQAQSAPTPAQQAVPQLAPYRTPVIALVQPASGGTVPQDKPVVVFRFAQGEPDDAVDAKSFAVSVDGVDVTGGFQVVGGEAWGSLADASPATGASPITPGAHQVIVRICSERGACGSASASVSVISSAQQSAILPSGNTAMSKRTRLLDLVIRATRKLLLP
;
A
#
# COMPACT_ATOMS: atom_id res chain seq x y z
N MET A 1 -23.61 31.29 7.07
CA MET A 1 -22.60 30.27 6.70
C MET A 1 -21.53 30.94 5.85
N ARG A 2 -20.29 31.06 6.34
CA ARG A 2 -19.20 31.77 5.64
C ARG A 2 -18.31 30.75 4.91
N HIS A 3 -18.33 30.79 3.58
CA HIS A 3 -17.45 29.98 2.73
C HIS A 3 -16.00 30.51 2.82
N ARG A 4 -15.08 29.69 3.35
CA ARG A 4 -13.63 29.96 3.27
C ARG A 4 -13.11 29.42 1.93
N ARG A 5 -12.69 30.32 1.06
CA ARG A 5 -11.95 30.00 -0.18
C ARG A 5 -10.52 29.65 0.19
N PHE A 6 -10.08 28.43 -0.13
CA PHE A 6 -8.69 28.01 -0.06
C PHE A 6 -8.02 28.29 -1.41
N THR A 7 -7.09 29.25 -1.43
CA THR A 7 -6.19 29.50 -2.56
C THR A 7 -4.95 28.61 -2.42
N HIS A 8 -4.83 27.59 -3.27
CA HIS A 8 -3.62 26.79 -3.37
C HIS A 8 -2.58 27.52 -4.24
N HIS A 9 -1.51 27.98 -3.62
CA HIS A 9 -0.31 28.47 -4.32
C HIS A 9 0.47 27.29 -4.90
N PHE A 10 0.34 27.06 -6.21
CA PHE A 10 1.24 26.17 -6.96
C PHE A 10 2.61 26.83 -7.14
N ARG A 11 3.62 26.36 -6.40
CA ARG A 11 5.03 26.64 -6.71
C ARG A 11 5.46 25.80 -7.91
N ARG A 12 5.50 26.43 -9.10
CA ARG A 12 6.19 25.90 -10.29
C ARG A 12 7.68 25.78 -9.99
N ARG A 13 8.23 24.57 -10.05
CA ARG A 13 9.69 24.35 -10.13
C ARG A 13 10.10 24.35 -11.60
N SER A 14 11.13 25.13 -11.89
CA SER A 14 11.72 25.39 -13.20
C SER A 14 12.42 24.15 -13.80
N PRO A 15 12.38 23.97 -15.13
CA PRO A 15 13.20 22.98 -15.82
C PRO A 15 14.64 23.49 -15.97
N THR A 16 15.62 22.69 -15.54
CA THR A 16 17.04 22.95 -15.74
C THR A 16 17.42 22.54 -17.17
N THR A 17 17.59 23.53 -18.03
CA THR A 17 18.17 23.42 -19.35
C THR A 17 19.66 23.07 -19.24
N ARG A 18 20.11 22.02 -19.92
CA ARG A 18 21.52 21.85 -20.30
C ARG A 18 21.60 21.66 -21.81
N ILE A 19 22.14 22.70 -22.45
CA ILE A 19 22.53 22.81 -23.85
C ILE A 19 24.06 22.61 -23.91
N VAL A 20 24.59 22.36 -25.12
CA VAL A 20 26.00 22.57 -25.56
C VAL A 20 26.88 21.34 -25.32
N ALA A 21 27.70 20.78 -26.21
CA ALA A 21 28.11 20.92 -27.62
C ALA A 21 28.85 19.58 -27.94
N ALA A 22 29.43 19.24 -29.09
CA ALA A 22 30.01 19.99 -30.19
C ALA A 22 30.11 19.06 -31.40
N ALA A 23 29.95 19.65 -32.58
CA ALA A 23 30.21 19.00 -33.86
C ALA A 23 31.73 18.93 -34.10
N ILE A 24 32.24 17.74 -34.43
CA ILE A 24 33.54 17.55 -35.05
C ILE A 24 33.27 16.88 -36.40
N ALA A 25 33.37 17.67 -37.46
CA ALA A 25 33.32 17.22 -38.85
C ALA A 25 34.75 16.96 -39.32
N CYS A 26 35.14 15.69 -39.44
CA CYS A 26 36.33 15.28 -40.17
C CYS A 26 35.89 14.51 -41.42
N GLY A 27 36.38 14.99 -42.57
CA GLY A 27 36.05 14.48 -43.89
C GLY A 27 36.47 13.03 -44.10
N LEU A 28 35.53 12.23 -44.60
CA LEU A 28 35.75 10.85 -45.01
C LEU A 28 35.51 10.71 -46.52
N PRO A 29 36.22 9.78 -47.19
CA PRO A 29 36.06 9.50 -48.61
C PRO A 29 34.63 9.02 -48.90
N ARG A 30 34.04 9.58 -49.96
CA ARG A 30 32.68 9.30 -50.42
C ARG A 30 32.64 7.90 -51.03
N LEU A 31 32.36 6.90 -50.20
CA LEU A 31 32.09 5.54 -50.66
C LEU A 31 30.84 5.54 -51.53
N LEU A 32 30.95 4.96 -52.73
CA LEU A 32 29.83 4.68 -53.63
C LEU A 32 28.78 3.86 -52.88
N GLN A 33 27.70 4.51 -52.47
CA GLN A 33 26.54 3.86 -51.86
C GLN A 33 25.83 3.05 -52.94
N ALA A 34 25.93 1.73 -52.85
CA ALA A 34 24.99 0.84 -53.52
C ALA A 34 23.57 1.21 -53.03
N GLN A 35 22.69 1.57 -53.97
CA GLN A 35 21.27 1.76 -53.67
C GLN A 35 20.73 0.42 -53.16
N SER A 36 20.59 0.28 -51.84
CA SER A 36 19.84 -0.81 -51.24
C SER A 36 18.40 -0.70 -51.72
N ALA A 37 17.86 -1.79 -52.26
CA ALA A 37 16.45 -1.88 -52.62
C ALA A 37 15.57 -1.42 -51.44
N PRO A 38 14.46 -0.70 -51.69
CA PRO A 38 13.57 -0.27 -50.62
C PRO A 38 13.13 -1.48 -49.82
N THR A 39 13.47 -1.51 -48.53
CA THR A 39 12.98 -2.53 -47.61
C THR A 39 11.46 -2.55 -47.71
N PRO A 40 10.81 -3.70 -47.98
CA PRO A 40 9.36 -3.76 -47.99
C PRO A 40 8.88 -3.20 -46.65
N ALA A 41 7.93 -2.27 -46.70
CA ALA A 41 7.34 -1.67 -45.51
C ALA A 41 6.84 -2.81 -44.61
N GLN A 42 7.59 -3.12 -43.55
CA GLN A 42 7.15 -4.05 -42.53
C GLN A 42 5.90 -3.42 -41.93
N GLN A 43 4.75 -3.99 -42.25
CA GLN A 43 3.50 -3.67 -41.58
C GLN A 43 3.77 -3.84 -40.09
N ALA A 44 3.81 -2.71 -39.36
CA ALA A 44 4.03 -2.73 -37.94
C ALA A 44 2.91 -3.57 -37.33
N VAL A 45 3.27 -4.75 -36.81
CA VAL A 45 2.33 -5.58 -36.06
C VAL A 45 1.82 -4.70 -34.93
N PRO A 46 0.50 -4.51 -34.80
CA PRO A 46 -0.05 -3.69 -33.72
C PRO A 46 0.50 -4.20 -32.39
N GLN A 47 1.29 -3.38 -31.70
CA GLN A 47 1.74 -3.72 -30.37
C GLN A 47 0.53 -3.60 -29.45
N LEU A 48 0.04 -4.73 -28.93
CA LEU A 48 -0.96 -4.73 -27.88
C LEU A 48 -0.44 -3.92 -26.69
N ALA A 49 -1.25 -3.00 -26.18
CA ALA A 49 -0.91 -2.27 -24.98
C ALA A 49 -0.71 -3.27 -23.82
N PRO A 50 0.30 -3.06 -22.94
CA PRO A 50 0.47 -3.90 -21.75
C PRO A 50 -0.77 -3.85 -20.85
N TYR A 51 -1.15 -4.99 -20.27
CA TYR A 51 -2.23 -5.06 -19.28
C TYR A 51 -1.93 -4.23 -18.03
N ARG A 52 -2.94 -3.56 -17.47
CA ARG A 52 -2.79 -2.84 -16.20
C ARG A 52 -2.67 -3.82 -15.03
N THR A 53 -1.73 -3.52 -14.14
CA THR A 53 -1.52 -4.29 -12.91
C THR A 53 -2.63 -4.05 -11.90
N PRO A 54 -2.96 -5.02 -11.03
CA PRO A 54 -3.84 -4.81 -9.89
C PRO A 54 -3.37 -3.68 -8.97
N VAL A 55 -4.32 -2.97 -8.36
CA VAL A 55 -4.06 -1.95 -7.34
C VAL A 55 -4.07 -2.61 -5.96
N ILE A 56 -3.10 -2.28 -5.12
CA ILE A 56 -2.95 -2.86 -3.78
C ILE A 56 -2.90 -1.74 -2.74
N ALA A 57 -3.63 -1.90 -1.64
CA ALA A 57 -3.61 -0.97 -0.51
C ALA A 57 -3.46 -1.73 0.82
N LEU A 58 -2.54 -1.27 1.67
CA LEU A 58 -2.53 -1.63 3.09
C LEU A 58 -3.60 -0.79 3.80
N VAL A 59 -4.62 -1.44 4.35
CA VAL A 59 -5.80 -0.77 4.91
C VAL A 59 -5.78 -0.77 6.44
N GLN A 60 -5.25 -1.82 7.05
CA GLN A 60 -5.04 -1.88 8.50
C GLN A 60 -3.70 -2.53 8.83
N PRO A 61 -2.87 -1.91 9.69
CA PRO A 61 -2.93 -0.48 10.01
C PRO A 61 -2.74 0.35 8.73
N ALA A 62 -3.13 1.63 8.72
CA ALA A 62 -2.68 2.51 7.64
C ALA A 62 -1.14 2.54 7.61
N SER A 63 -0.53 2.86 6.46
CA SER A 63 0.94 2.95 6.37
C SER A 63 1.51 3.89 7.44
N GLY A 64 2.49 3.40 8.20
CA GLY A 64 3.08 4.07 9.37
C GLY A 64 2.33 3.83 10.68
N GLY A 65 1.21 3.11 10.68
CA GLY A 65 0.46 2.76 11.87
C GLY A 65 1.09 1.62 12.66
N THR A 66 0.49 1.31 13.81
CA THR A 66 1.06 0.36 14.77
C THR A 66 0.23 -0.90 14.93
N VAL A 67 0.90 -2.00 15.29
CA VAL A 67 0.28 -3.28 15.64
C VAL A 67 0.91 -3.86 16.91
N PRO A 68 0.14 -4.63 17.71
CA PRO A 68 0.68 -5.35 18.87
C PRO A 68 1.73 -6.39 18.46
N GLN A 69 2.79 -6.57 19.24
CA GLN A 69 3.79 -7.63 19.04
C GLN A 69 3.20 -9.04 19.20
N ASP A 70 2.25 -9.22 20.12
CA ASP A 70 1.58 -10.51 20.36
C ASP A 70 0.58 -10.87 19.25
N LYS A 71 0.11 -9.87 18.50
CA LYS A 71 -0.85 -10.06 17.42
C LYS A 71 -0.65 -9.03 16.29
N PRO A 72 0.43 -9.14 15.50
CA PRO A 72 0.78 -8.16 14.48
C PRO A 72 -0.04 -8.36 13.20
N VAL A 73 -1.36 -8.19 13.29
CA VAL A 73 -2.29 -8.46 12.17
C VAL A 73 -2.37 -7.26 11.23
N VAL A 74 -2.32 -7.53 9.93
CA VAL A 74 -2.53 -6.53 8.88
C VAL A 74 -3.59 -6.98 7.88
N VAL A 75 -4.15 -6.00 7.15
CA VAL A 75 -5.19 -6.19 6.14
C VAL A 75 -4.82 -5.43 4.87
N PHE A 76 -4.79 -6.15 3.76
CA PHE A 76 -4.64 -5.62 2.41
C PHE A 76 -5.96 -5.69 1.64
N ARG A 77 -6.16 -4.72 0.75
CA ARG A 77 -7.23 -4.73 -0.26
C ARG A 77 -6.63 -4.64 -1.65
N PHE A 78 -7.28 -5.32 -2.59
CA PHE A 78 -6.91 -5.41 -3.99
C PHE A 78 -8.07 -4.92 -4.86
N ALA A 79 -7.74 -4.32 -5.99
CA ALA A 79 -8.69 -4.03 -7.07
C ALA A 79 -8.09 -4.45 -8.41
N GLN A 80 -8.96 -4.91 -9.32
CA GLN A 80 -8.57 -5.26 -10.69
C GLN A 80 -8.00 -4.04 -11.42
N GLY A 81 -6.98 -4.27 -12.25
CA GLY A 81 -6.40 -3.24 -13.10
C GLY A 81 -7.21 -2.99 -14.38
N GLU A 82 -7.88 -4.04 -14.88
CA GLU A 82 -8.73 -4.03 -16.06
C GLU A 82 -10.09 -4.69 -15.73
N PRO A 83 -11.21 -4.28 -16.37
CA PRO A 83 -12.55 -4.83 -16.09
C PRO A 83 -12.70 -6.34 -16.35
N ASP A 84 -11.94 -6.88 -17.31
CA ASP A 84 -12.03 -8.28 -17.77
C ASP A 84 -10.74 -9.08 -17.43
N ASP A 85 -10.03 -8.66 -16.38
CA ASP A 85 -8.83 -9.32 -15.88
C ASP A 85 -8.90 -9.45 -14.35
N ALA A 86 -9.37 -10.60 -13.90
CA ALA A 86 -9.52 -10.89 -12.48
C ALA A 86 -8.16 -10.96 -11.78
N VAL A 87 -8.17 -10.73 -10.47
CA VAL A 87 -6.98 -10.89 -9.62
C VAL A 87 -6.76 -12.39 -9.39
N ASP A 88 -5.54 -12.87 -9.64
CA ASP A 88 -5.14 -14.23 -9.30
C ASP A 88 -4.72 -14.31 -7.83
N ALA A 89 -5.64 -14.77 -6.97
CA ALA A 89 -5.38 -14.93 -5.54
C ALA A 89 -4.20 -15.88 -5.22
N LYS A 90 -3.88 -16.85 -6.10
CA LYS A 90 -2.76 -17.78 -5.89
C LYS A 90 -1.40 -17.13 -6.08
N SER A 91 -1.36 -15.97 -6.75
CA SER A 91 -0.15 -15.19 -6.97
C SER A 91 0.17 -14.23 -5.80
N PHE A 92 -0.67 -14.18 -4.77
CA PHE A 92 -0.44 -13.35 -3.59
C PHE A 92 0.85 -13.77 -2.88
N ALA A 93 1.74 -12.81 -2.66
CA ALA A 93 2.95 -12.99 -1.89
C ALA A 93 3.17 -11.77 -0.99
N VAL A 94 3.66 -12.00 0.21
CA VAL A 94 3.99 -10.95 1.17
C VAL A 94 5.29 -11.26 1.88
N SER A 95 6.14 -10.26 2.00
CA SER A 95 7.39 -10.33 2.72
C SER A 95 7.51 -9.21 3.75
N VAL A 96 8.11 -9.52 4.89
CA VAL A 96 8.44 -8.57 5.97
C VAL A 96 9.94 -8.53 6.11
N ASP A 97 10.55 -7.36 5.89
CA ASP A 97 12.00 -7.16 5.88
C ASP A 97 12.76 -8.17 4.99
N GLY A 98 12.12 -8.56 3.88
CA GLY A 98 12.65 -9.54 2.92
C GLY A 98 12.39 -11.00 3.26
N VAL A 99 11.81 -11.32 4.42
CA VAL A 99 11.39 -12.68 4.81
C VAL A 99 9.98 -12.95 4.30
N ASP A 100 9.78 -14.04 3.57
CA ASP A 100 8.46 -14.47 3.09
C ASP A 100 7.57 -14.90 4.27
N VAL A 101 6.40 -14.28 4.40
CA VAL A 101 5.39 -14.59 5.43
C VAL A 101 4.04 -14.95 4.80
N THR A 102 4.02 -15.29 3.52
CA THR A 102 2.79 -15.55 2.74
C THR A 102 1.91 -16.61 3.36
N GLY A 103 2.50 -17.65 3.99
CA GLY A 103 1.75 -18.71 4.67
C GLY A 103 0.90 -18.23 5.86
N GLY A 104 1.19 -17.06 6.43
CA GLY A 104 0.45 -16.46 7.53
C GLY A 104 -0.81 -15.69 7.11
N PHE A 105 -1.14 -15.67 5.81
CA PHE A 105 -2.21 -14.87 5.24
C PHE A 105 -3.33 -15.71 4.64
N GLN A 106 -4.55 -15.23 4.83
CA GLN A 106 -5.74 -15.72 4.14
C GLN A 106 -6.13 -14.70 3.07
N VAL A 107 -6.41 -15.19 1.85
CA VAL A 107 -6.83 -14.37 0.71
C VAL A 107 -8.24 -14.77 0.32
N VAL A 108 -9.18 -13.83 0.40
CA VAL A 108 -10.59 -14.07 0.06
C VAL A 108 -11.13 -12.88 -0.72
N GLY A 109 -11.58 -13.14 -1.95
CA GLY A 109 -12.07 -12.09 -2.85
C GLY A 109 -10.99 -11.05 -3.13
N GLY A 110 -11.31 -9.78 -2.90
CA GLY A 110 -10.40 -8.64 -3.10
C GLY A 110 -9.61 -8.26 -1.85
N GLU A 111 -9.47 -9.14 -0.86
CA GLU A 111 -8.82 -8.82 0.41
C GLU A 111 -7.89 -9.93 0.89
N ALA A 112 -6.85 -9.57 1.63
CA ALA A 112 -6.02 -10.51 2.37
C ALA A 112 -5.75 -10.01 3.78
N TRP A 113 -5.77 -10.90 4.76
CA TRP A 113 -5.42 -10.58 6.14
C TRP A 113 -4.59 -11.69 6.75
N GLY A 114 -3.69 -11.32 7.65
CA GLY A 114 -2.72 -12.25 8.22
C GLY A 114 -1.85 -11.61 9.27
N SER A 115 -1.01 -12.43 9.90
CA SER A 115 -0.02 -11.99 10.88
C SER A 115 1.32 -11.70 10.19
N LEU A 116 1.99 -10.61 10.58
CA LEU A 116 3.36 -10.31 10.13
C LEU A 116 4.40 -11.23 10.78
N ALA A 117 4.07 -11.85 11.91
CA ALA A 117 4.86 -12.89 12.53
C ALA A 117 4.29 -14.25 12.15
N ASP A 118 5.16 -15.20 11.85
CA ASP A 118 4.75 -16.57 11.61
C ASP A 118 4.15 -17.15 12.90
N ALA A 119 2.85 -17.39 12.90
CA ALA A 119 2.09 -17.74 14.09
C ALA A 119 2.19 -19.24 14.43
N SER A 120 2.97 -20.01 13.68
CA SER A 120 3.08 -21.45 13.87
C SER A 120 3.99 -21.77 15.07
N PRO A 121 3.44 -22.23 16.22
CA PRO A 121 4.27 -22.67 17.34
C PRO A 121 5.08 -23.93 16.99
N ALA A 122 4.70 -24.65 15.93
CA ALA A 122 5.35 -25.89 15.51
C ALA A 122 6.72 -25.68 14.86
N THR A 123 7.00 -24.47 14.32
CA THR A 123 8.26 -24.17 13.64
C THR A 123 9.28 -23.46 14.53
N GLY A 124 8.93 -23.16 15.80
CA GLY A 124 9.82 -22.42 16.70
C GLY A 124 10.16 -21.03 16.17
N ALA A 125 9.26 -20.42 15.38
CA ALA A 125 9.48 -19.13 14.77
C ALA A 125 9.70 -18.05 15.85
N SER A 126 10.76 -17.26 15.66
CA SER A 126 11.05 -16.13 16.55
C SER A 126 9.92 -15.09 16.46
N PRO A 127 9.47 -14.54 17.60
CA PRO A 127 8.52 -13.44 17.58
C PRO A 127 9.15 -12.26 16.83
N ILE A 128 8.31 -11.53 16.08
CA ILE A 128 8.74 -10.29 15.42
C ILE A 128 9.25 -9.31 16.49
N THR A 129 10.41 -8.69 16.25
CA THR A 129 10.99 -7.72 17.18
C THR A 129 10.16 -6.45 17.20
N PRO A 130 9.99 -5.74 18.33
CA PRO A 130 9.37 -4.42 18.31
C PRO A 130 10.20 -3.45 17.47
N GLY A 131 9.55 -2.62 16.65
CA GLY A 131 10.24 -1.71 15.72
C GLY A 131 9.44 -1.43 14.46
N ALA A 132 10.02 -0.65 13.55
CA ALA A 132 9.46 -0.41 12.23
C ALA A 132 9.88 -1.52 11.27
N HIS A 133 8.92 -2.11 10.58
CA HIS A 133 9.12 -3.18 9.60
C HIS A 133 8.67 -2.71 8.22
N GLN A 134 9.40 -3.12 7.19
CA GLN A 134 9.00 -2.94 5.80
C GLN A 134 8.16 -4.13 5.35
N VAL A 135 6.92 -3.86 4.96
CA VAL A 135 6.01 -4.87 4.42
C VAL A 135 5.88 -4.65 2.92
N ILE A 136 6.18 -5.67 2.13
CA ILE A 136 6.08 -5.66 0.68
C ILE A 136 5.06 -6.73 0.29
N VAL A 137 4.10 -6.36 -0.53
CA VAL A 137 3.05 -7.25 -1.05
C VAL A 137 3.08 -7.24 -2.57
N ARG A 138 2.87 -8.40 -3.18
CA ARG A 138 2.76 -8.60 -4.62
C ARG A 138 1.50 -9.42 -4.92
N ILE A 139 0.80 -9.06 -5.98
CA ILE A 139 -0.29 -9.85 -6.53
C ILE A 139 -0.38 -9.62 -8.04
N CYS A 140 -0.77 -10.64 -8.79
CA CYS A 140 -0.92 -10.63 -10.22
C CYS A 140 -2.38 -10.79 -10.64
N SER A 141 -2.69 -10.39 -11.87
CA SER A 141 -3.93 -10.76 -12.54
C SER A 141 -3.81 -12.13 -13.21
N GLU A 142 -4.94 -12.70 -13.64
CA GLU A 142 -4.97 -13.99 -14.36
C GLU A 142 -4.23 -13.94 -15.70
N ARG A 143 -4.11 -12.76 -16.32
CA ARG A 143 -3.29 -12.54 -17.53
C ARG A 143 -1.80 -12.28 -17.24
N GLY A 144 -1.39 -12.32 -15.97
CA GLY A 144 0.01 -12.23 -15.56
C GLY A 144 0.53 -10.82 -15.32
N ALA A 145 -0.32 -9.78 -15.28
CA ALA A 145 0.11 -8.44 -14.92
C ALA A 145 0.28 -8.34 -13.39
N CYS A 146 1.50 -8.11 -12.91
CA CYS A 146 1.82 -8.11 -11.48
C CYS A 146 2.01 -6.70 -10.92
N GLY A 147 1.27 -6.38 -9.85
CA GLY A 147 1.45 -5.17 -9.05
C GLY A 147 2.20 -5.46 -7.75
N SER A 148 2.83 -4.43 -7.18
CA SER A 148 3.47 -4.48 -5.87
C SER A 148 3.19 -3.21 -5.07
N ALA A 149 3.05 -3.33 -3.75
CA ALA A 149 2.98 -2.21 -2.83
C ALA A 149 3.94 -2.41 -1.66
N SER A 150 4.47 -1.32 -1.13
CA SER A 150 5.34 -1.30 0.05
C SER A 150 4.80 -0.35 1.10
N ALA A 151 4.80 -0.76 2.36
CA ALA A 151 4.39 0.07 3.49
C ALA A 151 5.30 -0.16 4.70
N SER A 152 5.31 0.81 5.62
CA SER A 152 5.97 0.66 6.91
C SER A 152 4.91 0.36 7.98
N VAL A 153 5.16 -0.63 8.85
CA VAL A 153 4.30 -0.97 9.99
C VAL A 153 5.15 -1.01 11.25
N SER A 154 4.71 -0.35 12.31
CA SER A 154 5.43 -0.37 13.58
C SER A 154 4.84 -1.41 14.52
N VAL A 155 5.66 -2.40 14.91
CA VAL A 155 5.30 -3.37 15.95
C VAL A 155 5.67 -2.77 17.30
N ILE A 156 4.70 -2.71 18.22
CA ILE A 156 4.91 -2.23 19.59
C ILE A 156 4.85 -3.38 20.58
N SER A 157 5.68 -3.33 21.62
CA SER A 157 5.61 -4.37 22.66
C SER A 157 4.31 -4.28 23.44
N SER A 158 3.84 -5.40 23.96
CA SER A 158 2.62 -5.45 24.80
C SER A 158 2.72 -4.52 26.01
N ALA A 159 3.92 -4.36 26.58
CA ALA A 159 4.20 -3.42 27.67
C ALA A 159 3.97 -1.95 27.25
N GLN A 160 4.35 -1.57 26.01
CA GLN A 160 4.10 -0.24 25.48
C GLN A 160 2.62 0.00 25.17
N GLN A 161 1.91 -1.04 24.72
CA GLN A 161 0.48 -0.94 24.40
C GLN A 161 -0.37 -0.59 25.63
N SER A 162 -0.03 -1.13 26.80
CA SER A 162 -0.68 -0.77 28.06
C SER A 162 -0.49 0.69 28.48
N ALA A 163 0.57 1.36 28.01
CA ALA A 163 0.84 2.77 28.31
C ALA A 163 0.06 3.74 27.39
N ILE A 164 -0.35 3.30 26.20
CA ILE A 164 -1.04 4.14 25.20
C ILE A 164 -2.56 4.17 25.45
N LEU A 165 -3.11 3.15 26.12
CA LEU A 165 -4.48 3.20 26.59
C LEU A 165 -4.59 4.35 27.61
N PRO A 166 -5.38 5.40 27.34
CA PRO A 166 -5.61 6.43 28.32
C PRO A 166 -6.16 5.73 29.55
N SER A 167 -5.44 5.82 30.68
CA SER A 167 -5.91 5.37 31.97
C SER A 167 -7.27 6.04 32.23
N GLY A 168 -8.36 5.37 31.85
CA GLY A 168 -9.74 5.83 31.98
C GLY A 168 -10.20 5.98 33.42
N ASN A 169 -9.25 5.95 34.36
CA ASN A 169 -9.40 6.41 35.73
C ASN A 169 -9.15 7.93 35.83
N THR A 170 -9.51 8.72 34.81
CA THR A 170 -9.99 10.07 35.12
C THR A 170 -11.24 9.85 35.98
N ALA A 171 -11.08 9.99 37.30
CA ALA A 171 -12.17 10.00 38.25
C ALA A 171 -13.32 10.80 37.64
N MET A 172 -14.35 10.12 37.15
CA MET A 172 -15.46 10.80 36.47
C MET A 172 -15.94 11.89 37.42
N SER A 173 -15.80 13.14 36.99
CA SER A 173 -16.31 14.28 37.71
C SER A 173 -17.74 13.96 38.11
N LYS A 174 -18.08 14.17 39.40
CA LYS A 174 -19.41 13.86 39.95
C LYS A 174 -20.54 14.44 39.08
N ARG A 175 -20.28 15.57 38.39
CA ARG A 175 -21.18 16.18 37.41
C ARG A 175 -21.48 15.28 36.20
N THR A 176 -20.47 14.64 35.63
CA THR A 176 -20.63 13.77 34.47
C THR A 176 -21.41 12.50 34.84
N ARG A 177 -21.22 11.97 36.06
CA ARG A 177 -22.03 10.85 36.58
C ARG A 177 -23.50 11.24 36.78
N LEU A 178 -23.77 12.45 37.28
CA LEU A 178 -25.15 12.93 37.45
C LEU A 178 -25.86 13.13 36.12
N LEU A 179 -25.18 13.72 35.12
CA LEU A 179 -25.74 13.91 33.78
C LEU A 179 -26.11 12.57 33.13
N ASP A 180 -25.24 11.57 33.23
CA ASP A 180 -25.49 10.25 32.65
C ASP A 180 -26.66 9.51 33.34
N LEU A 181 -26.80 9.70 34.66
CA LEU A 181 -27.95 9.21 35.42
C LEU A 181 -29.27 9.86 35.00
N VAL A 182 -29.27 11.18 34.79
CA VAL A 182 -30.46 11.92 34.33
C VAL A 182 -30.86 11.48 32.92
N ILE A 183 -29.91 11.32 32.02
CA ILE A 183 -30.18 10.86 30.64
C ILE A 183 -30.74 9.44 30.62
N ARG A 184 -30.24 8.53 31.47
CA ARG A 184 -30.83 7.19 31.61
C ARG A 184 -32.23 7.22 32.20
N ALA A 185 -32.49 8.07 33.18
CA ALA A 185 -33.80 8.18 33.81
C ALA A 185 -34.87 8.73 32.84
N THR A 186 -34.54 9.77 32.06
CA THR A 186 -35.49 10.34 31.08
C THR A 186 -35.79 9.39 29.93
N ARG A 187 -34.82 8.60 29.47
CA ARG A 187 -35.05 7.61 28.41
C ARG A 187 -36.02 6.51 28.82
N LYS A 188 -36.07 6.16 30.11
CA LYS A 188 -36.98 5.14 30.66
C LYS A 188 -38.43 5.64 30.80
N LEU A 189 -38.65 6.95 30.75
CA LEU A 189 -39.98 7.57 30.82
C LEU A 189 -40.59 7.87 29.45
N LEU A 190 -39.78 7.89 28.38
CA LEU A 190 -40.20 8.25 27.03
C LEU A 190 -40.49 7.06 26.11
N LEU A 191 -40.25 5.83 26.57
CA LEU A 191 -40.55 4.60 25.84
C LEU A 191 -41.45 3.74 26.74
N PRO A 192 -42.77 3.64 26.45
CA PRO A 192 -43.69 2.73 27.16
C PRO A 192 -43.42 1.26 26.85
#